data_AF-A0A945D3L7-F1
#
_entry.id   AF-A0A945D3L7-F1
#
_cell.length_a   1.000
_cell.length_b   1.000
_cell.length_c   1.000
_cell.angle_alpha   90.00
_cell.angle_beta   90.00
_cell.angle_gamma   90.00
#
_symmetry.space_group_name_H-M   'P 1'
#
loop_
_entity.id
_entity.type
_entity.pdbx_description
1 polymer ?
#
loop_
_entity_poly.entity_id
_entity_poly.type
_entity_poly.pdbx_seq_one_letter_code
_entity_poly.pdbx_strand_id
1 'polypeptide(L)' 'MGNVNAKDPVPDGKTKYYTTKQQPENEKGFVGYHTEWVEWQKEVPYETPKKP' A
#
# COMPACT_ATOMS: atom_id res chain seq x y z
N MET A 1 14.45 13.01 21.20
CA MET A 1 13.87 12.10 20.19
C MET A 1 14.86 10.94 20.05
N GLY A 2 14.42 9.70 20.27
CA GLY A 2 15.30 8.54 20.42
C GLY A 2 16.16 8.25 19.19
N ASN A 3 17.33 7.63 19.41
CA ASN A 3 18.19 7.08 18.36
C ASN A 3 17.38 6.10 17.51
N VAL A 4 16.87 6.54 16.36
CA VAL A 4 16.31 5.64 15.36
C VAL A 4 17.48 5.06 14.57
N ASN A 5 17.83 3.79 14.80
CA ASN A 5 18.77 3.12 13.92
C ASN A 5 18.11 3.10 12.53
N ALA A 6 18.79 3.60 11.52
CA ALA A 6 18.26 3.69 10.15
C ALA A 6 17.93 2.32 9.51
N LYS A 7 18.30 1.23 10.19
CA LYS A 7 18.02 -0.17 9.81
C LYS A 7 16.80 -0.77 10.50
N ASP A 8 16.23 -0.10 11.49
CA ASP A 8 15.05 -0.61 12.18
C ASP A 8 13.82 -0.48 11.28
N PRO A 9 12.95 -1.50 11.25
CA PRO A 9 11.77 -1.48 10.41
C PRO A 9 10.85 -0.32 10.81
N VAL A 10 10.56 0.57 9.87
CA VAL A 10 9.63 1.69 10.08
C VAL A 10 8.20 1.13 10.13
N PRO A 11 7.36 1.58 11.07
CA PRO A 11 5.97 1.14 11.13
C PRO A 11 5.21 1.41 9.81
N ASP A 12 4.35 0.46 9.41
CA ASP A 12 3.57 0.57 8.18
C ASP A 12 2.71 1.84 8.15
N GLY A 13 2.77 2.56 7.02
CA GLY A 13 1.92 3.70 6.73
C GLY A 13 0.54 3.24 6.29
N LYS A 14 -0.41 3.11 7.22
CA LYS A 14 -1.80 2.75 6.91
C LYS A 14 -2.65 3.99 6.66
N THR A 15 -3.25 4.08 5.48
CA THR A 15 -4.28 5.08 5.17
C THR A 15 -5.56 4.39 4.70
N LYS A 16 -6.65 5.15 4.54
CA LYS A 16 -7.96 4.62 4.15
C LYS A 16 -7.95 3.93 2.77
N TYR A 17 -7.04 4.33 1.88
CA TYR A 17 -7.06 3.91 0.47
C TYR A 17 -5.82 3.13 0.03
N TYR A 18 -4.74 3.22 0.81
CA TYR A 18 -3.52 2.49 0.54
C TYR A 18 -2.79 2.16 1.84
N THR A 19 -2.00 1.09 1.79
CA THR A 19 -1.02 0.76 2.84
C THR A 19 0.36 0.78 2.23
N THR A 20 1.27 1.56 2.81
CA THR A 20 2.67 1.60 2.42
C THR A 20 3.50 0.83 3.44
N LYS A 21 4.20 -0.21 2.98
CA LYS A 21 5.07 -1.06 3.80
C LYS A 21 6.53 -0.86 3.41
N GLN A 22 7.41 -0.95 4.40
CA GLN A 22 8.85 -0.93 4.16
C GLN A 22 9.30 -2.32 3.65
N GLN A 23 10.04 -2.34 2.55
CA GLN A 23 10.59 -3.58 1.97
C GLN A 23 11.92 -3.95 2.65
N PRO A 24 12.31 -5.23 2.62
CA PRO A 24 13.63 -5.65 3.10
C PRO A 24 14.75 -4.93 2.34
N GLU A 25 15.87 -4.73 3.03
CA GLU A 25 17.09 -4.14 2.49
C GLU A 25 17.61 -5.00 1.32
N ASN A 26 17.94 -4.37 0.18
CA ASN A 26 18.54 -5.07 -0.95
C ASN A 26 20.05 -5.33 -0.74
N GLU A 27 20.69 -6.08 -1.64
CA GLU A 27 22.13 -6.43 -1.56
C GLU A 27 23.07 -5.22 -1.47
N LYS A 28 22.58 -4.01 -1.80
CA LYS A 28 23.33 -2.75 -1.78
C LYS A 28 22.97 -1.86 -0.59
N GLY A 29 22.14 -2.33 0.33
CA GLY A 29 21.78 -1.60 1.54
C GLY A 29 20.61 -0.62 1.39
N PHE A 30 19.86 -0.68 0.29
CA PHE A 30 18.72 0.22 0.08
C PHE A 30 17.42 -0.43 0.55
N VAL A 31 16.64 0.37 1.27
CA VAL A 31 15.33 0.00 1.76
C VAL A 31 14.26 0.59 0.84
N GLY A 32 13.49 -0.27 0.17
CA GLY A 32 12.38 0.13 -0.70
C GLY A 32 11.09 0.38 0.09
N TYR A 33 10.12 1.05 -0.54
CA TYR A 33 8.76 1.15 -0.02
C TYR A 33 7.78 0.62 -1.07
N HIS A 34 6.85 -0.22 -0.63
CA HIS A 34 5.81 -0.78 -1.48
C HIS A 34 4.44 -0.26 -1.04
N THR A 35 3.64 0.23 -1.99
CA THR A 35 2.30 0.75 -1.73
C THR A 35 1.26 -0.17 -2.33
N GLU A 36 0.47 -0.79 -1.45
CA GLU A 36 -0.69 -1.63 -1.80
C GLU A 36 -1.95 -0.75 -1.77
N TRP A 37 -2.71 -0.73 -2.87
CA TRP A 37 -3.98 0.01 -2.97
C TRP A 37 -5.16 -0.89 -2.56
N VAL A 38 -6.09 -0.32 -1.79
CA VAL A 38 -7.32 -1.01 -1.42
C VAL A 38 -8.33 -0.82 -2.54
N GLU A 39 -8.88 -1.93 -3.06
CA GLU A 39 -10.02 -1.89 -3.99
C GLU A 39 -11.24 -1.29 -3.26
N TRP A 40 -11.53 -0.02 -3.55
CA TRP A 40 -12.58 0.74 -2.88
C TRP A 40 -13.82 0.95 -3.77
N GLN A 41 -13.71 0.69 -5.07
CA GLN A 41 -14.83 0.81 -5.99
C GLN A 41 -15.59 -0.51 -6.08
N LYS A 42 -16.90 -0.44 -5.87
CA LYS A 42 -17.80 -1.56 -6.14
C LYS A 42 -17.96 -1.68 -7.65
N GLU A 43 -17.35 -2.69 -8.26
CA GLU A 43 -17.64 -3.03 -9.65
C GLU A 43 -19.05 -3.63 -9.72
N VAL A 44 -19.96 -2.92 -10.39
CA VAL A 44 -21.31 -3.42 -10.68
C VAL A 44 -21.31 -3.84 -12.14
N PRO A 45 -21.68 -5.10 -12.46
CA PRO A 45 -21.75 -5.54 -13.84
C PRO A 45 -22.74 -4.65 -14.60
N TYR A 46 -22.36 -4.25 -15.82
CA TYR A 46 -23.24 -3.47 -16.70
C TYR A 46 -24.47 -4.32 -17.07
N GLU A 47 -25.65 -3.94 -16.56
CA GLU A 47 -26.90 -4.55 -16.98
C GLU A 47 -27.45 -3.78 -18.18
N THR A 48 -27.69 -4.49 -19.29
CA THR A 48 -28.35 -3.89 -20.45
C THR A 48 -29.75 -3.45 -20.02
N PRO A 49 -30.12 -2.17 -20.18
CA PRO A 49 -31.41 -1.67 -19.75
C PRO A 49 -32.52 -2.49 -20.42
N LYS A 50 -33.51 -2.92 -19.63
CA LYS A 50 -34.69 -3.62 -20.17
C LYS A 50 -35.35 -2.70 -21.20
N LYS A 51 -35.56 -3.24 -22.40
CA LYS A 51 -36.18 -2.55 -23.53
C LYS A 51 -37.56 -2.00 -23.09
N PRO A 52 -37.92 -0.77 -23.45
CA PRO A 52 -39.24 -0.22 -23.14
C PRO A 52 -40.38 -1.06 -23.74
#